data_AF-A0A7W8AWU3-F1
#
_entry.id   AF-A0A7W8AWU3-F1
#
_cell.length_a   1.000
_cell.length_b   1.000
_cell.length_c   1.000
_cell.angle_alpha   90.00
_cell.angle_beta   90.00
_cell.angle_gamma   90.00
#
_symmetry.space_group_name_H-M   'P 1'
#
loop_
_entity.id
_entity.type
_entity.pdbx_description
1 polymer ?
#
loop_
_entity_poly.entity_id
_entity_poly.type
_entity_poly.pdbx_seq_one_letter_code
_entity_poly.pdbx_strand_id
1 'polypeptide(L)'
;MTRRTDWAEHTDPQGGGHRSGGRPGGAGADADGPWSDDQEGRGGRRRRRRGGLGGHQDSGSPSSSRAENGEPPTGDPAERARAICLRLLTGTPRTRKQLADALRKRDIPDDVADEVLSRFEEVGLINDEAFADAWVESRHHGRGLARRALARELRTKGVDSALIDEAVGQLDAEQEEATARELVARKLRSTRGLDRDKRLRRLAGMLARKGYPEGMALRVVREALEQEGEDTEDLGYEGL
;
A
#
# COMPACT_ATOMS: atom_id res chain seq x y z
N MET A 1 -4.45 -41.45 2.11
CA MET A 1 -5.80 -41.10 1.63
C MET A 1 -5.98 -39.58 1.76
N THR A 2 -5.79 -38.81 0.66
CA THR A 2 -6.82 -38.05 -0.11
C THR A 2 -7.42 -36.85 0.64
N ARG A 3 -7.43 -35.58 0.19
CA ARG A 3 -7.36 -34.85 -1.12
C ARG A 3 -6.92 -33.40 -0.77
N ARG A 4 -6.04 -32.63 -1.44
CA ARG A 4 -5.86 -32.18 -2.84
C ARG A 4 -7.13 -31.62 -3.50
N THR A 5 -7.21 -30.29 -3.57
CA THR A 5 -8.08 -29.56 -4.50
C THR A 5 -7.23 -28.58 -5.29
N ASP A 6 -6.87 -29.04 -6.49
CA ASP A 6 -6.45 -28.27 -7.64
C ASP A 6 -7.61 -27.40 -8.14
N TRP A 7 -7.32 -26.19 -8.62
CA TRP A 7 -8.18 -25.47 -9.55
C TRP A 7 -7.38 -25.20 -10.81
N ALA A 8 -7.70 -26.00 -11.83
CA ALA A 8 -7.12 -25.95 -13.16
C ALA A 8 -7.83 -24.91 -14.04
N GLU A 9 -7.02 -24.42 -14.97
CA GLU A 9 -7.33 -23.54 -16.08
C GLU A 9 -8.43 -24.10 -17.00
N HIS A 10 -9.21 -23.20 -17.58
CA HIS A 10 -10.08 -23.51 -18.72
C HIS A 10 -9.73 -22.56 -19.86
N THR A 11 -9.00 -23.09 -20.83
CA THR A 11 -8.88 -22.56 -22.19
C THR A 11 -9.54 -23.56 -23.13
N ASP A 12 -10.38 -23.08 -24.04
CA ASP A 12 -10.74 -23.79 -25.26
C ASP A 12 -11.22 -22.81 -26.35
N PRO A 13 -11.21 -23.21 -27.64
CA PRO A 13 -10.63 -22.39 -28.70
C PRO A 13 -11.58 -22.08 -29.88
N GLN A 14 -11.10 -21.16 -30.73
CA GLN A 14 -11.21 -21.08 -32.20
C GLN A 14 -12.53 -20.77 -32.96
N GLY A 15 -12.33 -19.91 -33.98
CA GLY A 15 -13.12 -19.76 -35.24
C GLY A 15 -13.86 -18.41 -35.35
N GLY A 16 -13.77 -17.56 -36.38
CA GLY A 16 -13.14 -17.58 -37.71
C GLY A 16 -14.00 -16.74 -38.70
N GLY A 17 -13.40 -15.79 -39.43
CA GLY A 17 -13.93 -15.10 -40.65
C GLY A 17 -15.00 -14.01 -40.45
N HIS A 18 -15.13 -12.90 -41.19
CA HIS A 18 -14.67 -12.49 -42.53
C HIS A 18 -14.60 -10.94 -42.68
N ARG A 19 -13.83 -10.54 -43.72
CA ARG A 19 -13.60 -9.25 -44.46
C ARG A 19 -14.88 -8.39 -44.65
N SER A 20 -14.91 -7.09 -44.98
CA SER A 20 -14.10 -6.08 -45.73
C SER A 20 -14.68 -4.69 -45.34
N GLY A 21 -14.02 -3.53 -45.37
CA GLY A 21 -13.32 -2.80 -46.43
C GLY A 21 -13.72 -1.30 -46.37
N GLY A 22 -12.80 -0.36 -46.68
CA GLY A 22 -13.15 1.04 -47.03
C GLY A 22 -12.65 2.18 -46.13
N ARG A 23 -11.57 2.86 -46.55
CA ARG A 23 -11.11 4.23 -46.16
C ARG A 23 -11.79 5.30 -47.07
N PRO A 24 -11.58 6.65 -46.97
CA PRO A 24 -10.54 7.43 -46.25
C PRO A 24 -10.92 8.82 -45.66
N GLY A 25 -9.95 9.46 -44.98
CA GLY A 25 -9.77 10.93 -44.82
C GLY A 25 -10.32 11.53 -43.51
N GLY A 26 -9.68 12.42 -42.76
CA GLY A 26 -8.42 13.18 -42.86
C GLY A 26 -8.41 14.29 -41.77
N ALA A 27 -7.22 14.73 -41.34
CA ALA A 27 -6.93 15.92 -40.49
C ALA A 27 -7.49 15.92 -39.04
N GLY A 28 -6.84 16.40 -37.99
CA GLY A 28 -5.57 17.10 -37.77
C GLY A 28 -5.54 17.60 -36.30
N ALA A 29 -4.32 17.84 -35.81
CA ALA A 29 -3.91 18.70 -34.69
C ALA A 29 -4.54 18.57 -33.28
N ASP A 30 -3.66 18.17 -32.34
CA ASP A 30 -3.23 18.94 -31.16
C ASP A 30 -4.27 19.75 -30.36
N ALA A 31 -4.48 19.37 -29.09
CA ALA A 31 -4.46 20.31 -27.95
C ALA A 31 -4.74 19.58 -26.61
N ASP A 32 -3.73 19.62 -25.75
CA ASP A 32 -3.77 20.00 -24.33
C ASP A 32 -5.04 19.81 -23.49
N GLY A 33 -4.83 19.07 -22.39
CA GLY A 33 -5.13 19.63 -21.07
C GLY A 33 -6.51 19.35 -20.45
N PRO A 34 -6.67 19.61 -19.15
CA PRO A 34 -7.10 18.60 -18.18
C PRO A 34 -8.54 18.77 -17.70
N TRP A 35 -9.12 17.64 -17.26
CA TRP A 35 -10.38 17.60 -16.52
C TRP A 35 -10.15 18.06 -15.08
N SER A 36 -10.59 19.27 -14.78
CA SER A 36 -10.85 19.74 -13.42
C SER A 36 -12.36 19.82 -13.21
N ASP A 37 -12.79 19.13 -12.16
CA ASP A 37 -14.15 19.01 -11.65
C ASP A 37 -14.46 20.25 -10.80
N ASP A 38 -15.51 21.01 -11.14
CA ASP A 38 -16.00 22.11 -10.33
C ASP A 38 -17.53 22.26 -10.46
N GLN A 39 -18.15 22.20 -9.28
CA GLN A 39 -19.29 23.01 -8.82
C GLN A 39 -20.74 22.73 -9.27
N GLU A 40 -21.50 22.31 -8.25
CA GLU A 40 -22.69 22.97 -7.71
C GLU A 40 -23.75 23.56 -8.67
N GLY A 41 -24.99 23.06 -8.51
CA GLY A 41 -26.07 23.96 -8.08
C GLY A 41 -27.23 24.23 -9.05
N ARG A 42 -28.43 24.02 -8.49
CA ARG A 42 -29.72 24.71 -8.76
C ARG A 42 -30.55 24.27 -9.97
N GLY A 43 -31.80 23.87 -9.67
CA GLY A 43 -32.90 23.93 -10.63
C GLY A 43 -34.12 23.11 -10.22
N GLY A 44 -35.03 23.69 -9.44
CA GLY A 44 -36.23 23.02 -8.94
C GLY A 44 -37.36 22.82 -9.97
N ARG A 45 -38.41 22.09 -9.58
CA ARG A 45 -39.82 22.28 -10.03
C ARG A 45 -40.83 21.44 -9.20
N ARG A 46 -41.56 22.18 -8.35
CA ARG A 46 -42.98 22.13 -7.95
C ARG A 46 -43.85 20.86 -8.17
N ARG A 47 -44.42 20.43 -7.02
CA ARG A 47 -45.83 20.12 -6.67
C ARG A 47 -46.58 19.00 -7.40
N ARG A 48 -47.11 18.03 -6.61
CA ARG A 48 -48.56 17.74 -6.49
C ARG A 48 -48.92 17.16 -5.11
N ARG A 49 -50.10 17.56 -4.62
CA ARG A 49 -50.75 17.21 -3.34
C ARG A 49 -51.58 15.93 -3.46
N ARG A 50 -51.62 15.14 -2.37
CA ARG A 50 -52.73 14.34 -1.82
C ARG A 50 -52.12 13.60 -0.60
N GLY A 51 -52.54 13.75 0.64
CA GLY A 51 -53.89 13.65 1.21
C GLY A 51 -53.86 12.45 2.17
N GLY A 52 -54.21 12.63 3.45
CA GLY A 52 -54.28 11.53 4.41
C GLY A 52 -54.12 11.94 5.86
N LEU A 53 -55.24 12.14 6.53
CA LEU A 53 -55.40 12.31 7.98
C LEU A 53 -55.22 10.96 8.69
N GLY A 54 -54.71 10.98 9.93
CA GLY A 54 -54.78 9.83 10.82
C GLY A 54 -53.80 9.93 11.98
N GLY A 55 -54.26 10.45 13.13
CA GLY A 55 -53.50 10.39 14.37
C GLY A 55 -53.56 9.01 15.02
N HIS A 56 -52.66 8.74 15.95
CA HIS A 56 -52.98 8.21 17.29
C HIS A 56 -51.74 8.34 18.17
N GLN A 57 -51.99 8.81 19.38
CA GLN A 57 -51.07 8.92 20.49
C GLN A 57 -51.05 7.53 21.11
N ASP A 58 -49.88 6.93 21.32
CA ASP A 58 -49.80 5.85 22.29
C ASP A 58 -48.49 5.93 23.07
N SER A 59 -48.69 6.11 24.37
CA SER A 59 -47.73 6.13 25.44
C SER A 59 -47.28 4.72 25.74
N GLY A 60 -45.97 4.46 25.71
CA GLY A 60 -45.46 3.16 26.11
C GLY A 60 -43.94 3.15 26.24
N SER A 61 -43.43 3.62 27.38
CA SER A 61 -42.12 3.17 27.84
C SER A 61 -42.21 1.69 28.18
N PRO A 62 -41.15 0.93 27.87
CA PRO A 62 -40.63 0.03 28.87
C PRO A 62 -39.16 0.34 29.16
N SER A 63 -38.92 0.56 30.45
CA SER A 63 -37.63 0.48 31.11
C SER A 63 -36.87 -0.77 30.67
N SER A 64 -35.64 -0.58 30.22
CA SER A 64 -34.57 -1.58 30.22
C SER A 64 -33.22 -0.85 30.20
N SER A 65 -32.87 -0.33 31.37
CA SER A 65 -31.52 -0.35 31.94
C SER A 65 -30.41 -1.00 31.08
N ARG A 66 -29.65 -0.18 30.35
CA ARG A 66 -28.17 -0.23 30.26
C ARG A 66 -27.63 0.94 29.43
N ALA A 67 -27.90 2.15 29.90
CA ALA A 67 -27.10 3.31 29.52
C ALA A 67 -26.64 3.90 30.84
N GLU A 68 -25.57 3.32 31.38
CA GLU A 68 -24.81 4.00 32.41
C GLU A 68 -24.37 5.33 31.82
N ASN A 69 -24.70 6.36 32.59
CA ASN A 69 -24.57 7.77 32.28
C ASN A 69 -23.24 8.07 31.59
N GLY A 70 -23.33 8.81 30.47
CA GLY A 70 -22.22 9.58 29.96
C GLY A 70 -21.88 10.67 30.96
N GLU A 71 -21.02 10.33 31.92
CA GLU A 71 -20.20 11.31 32.61
C GLU A 71 -19.29 11.96 31.54
N PRO A 72 -19.19 13.29 31.44
CA PRO A 72 -18.12 13.87 30.65
C PRO A 72 -16.79 13.31 31.18
N PRO A 73 -15.80 12.96 30.34
CA PRO A 73 -14.53 12.47 30.85
C PRO A 73 -13.74 13.63 31.48
N THR A 74 -14.13 14.03 32.69
CA THR A 74 -13.22 14.55 33.72
C THR A 74 -12.43 13.39 34.32
N GLY A 75 -11.91 12.52 33.45
CA GLY A 75 -10.99 11.46 33.82
C GLY A 75 -9.58 12.04 33.88
N ASP A 76 -8.78 11.50 34.80
CA ASP A 76 -7.34 11.73 34.87
C ASP A 76 -6.73 11.71 33.46
N PRO A 77 -5.93 12.72 33.07
CA PRO A 77 -5.22 12.73 31.79
C PRO A 77 -4.50 11.41 31.48
N ALA A 78 -3.98 10.71 32.50
CA ALA A 78 -3.33 9.42 32.31
C ALA A 78 -4.33 8.30 31.93
N GLU A 79 -5.50 8.25 32.55
CA GLU A 79 -6.56 7.29 32.18
C GLU A 79 -7.06 7.54 30.75
N ARG A 80 -7.25 8.81 30.37
CA ARG A 80 -7.61 9.19 29.00
C ARG A 80 -6.54 8.75 28.01
N ALA A 81 -5.26 8.96 28.32
CA ALA A 81 -4.14 8.54 27.48
C ALA A 81 -4.12 7.02 27.29
N ARG A 82 -4.24 6.24 28.37
CA ARG A 82 -4.29 4.76 28.33
C ARG A 82 -5.44 4.28 27.45
N ALA A 83 -6.64 4.80 27.63
CA ALA A 83 -7.81 4.41 26.85
C ALA A 83 -7.63 4.71 25.35
N ILE A 84 -7.02 5.85 25.01
CA ILE A 84 -6.70 6.20 23.61
C ILE A 84 -5.69 5.22 23.04
N CYS A 85 -4.57 4.98 23.72
CA CYS A 85 -3.51 4.09 23.24
C CYS A 85 -4.01 2.66 23.06
N LEU A 86 -4.71 2.09 24.05
CA LEU A 86 -5.24 0.72 23.95
C LEU A 86 -6.18 0.56 22.75
N ARG A 87 -7.09 1.52 22.54
CA ARG A 87 -7.98 1.51 21.37
C ARG A 87 -7.22 1.60 20.04
N LEU A 88 -6.14 2.38 19.99
CA LEU A 88 -5.31 2.48 18.78
C LEU A 88 -4.52 1.19 18.51
N LEU A 89 -4.06 0.52 19.57
CA LEU A 89 -3.28 -0.73 19.49
C LEU A 89 -4.14 -1.95 19.15
N THR A 90 -5.45 -1.96 19.46
CA THR A 90 -6.33 -3.08 19.11
C THR A 90 -6.44 -3.33 17.61
N GLY A 91 -6.33 -2.28 16.78
CA GLY A 91 -6.57 -2.39 15.34
C GLY A 91 -5.33 -2.59 14.49
N THR A 92 -4.22 -1.93 14.82
CA THR A 92 -3.01 -1.93 13.99
C THR A 92 -1.79 -1.66 14.88
N PRO A 93 -0.65 -2.32 14.65
CA PRO A 93 0.61 -1.96 15.31
C PRO A 93 0.92 -0.46 15.14
N ARG A 94 1.37 0.18 16.22
CA ARG A 94 1.74 1.59 16.26
C ARG A 94 3.11 1.75 16.87
N THR A 95 3.87 2.72 16.37
CA THR A 95 5.13 3.14 16.99
C THR A 95 4.86 4.05 18.18
N ARG A 96 5.82 4.16 19.10
CA ARG A 96 5.77 5.12 20.22
C ARG A 96 5.46 6.53 19.71
N LYS A 97 6.15 6.98 18.67
CA LYS A 97 5.96 8.32 18.08
C LYS A 97 4.53 8.53 17.57
N GLN A 98 3.94 7.53 16.90
CA GLN A 98 2.57 7.65 16.40
C GLN A 98 1.54 7.79 17.53
N LEU A 99 1.78 7.10 18.64
CA LEU A 99 0.93 7.20 19.82
C LEU A 99 1.12 8.56 20.52
N ALA A 100 2.36 9.02 20.69
CA ALA A 100 2.66 10.35 21.21
C ALA A 100 1.99 11.46 20.39
N ASP A 101 2.10 11.41 19.06
CA ASP A 101 1.45 12.36 18.16
C ASP A 101 -0.09 12.29 18.26
N ALA A 102 -0.66 11.11 18.49
CA ALA A 102 -2.09 10.94 18.69
C ALA A 102 -2.57 11.51 20.03
N LEU A 103 -1.79 11.34 21.10
CA LEU A 103 -2.06 11.91 22.42
C LEU A 103 -1.97 13.44 22.40
N ARG A 104 -0.95 14.00 21.74
CA ARG A 104 -0.80 15.46 21.58
C ARG A 104 -1.98 16.08 20.82
N LYS A 105 -2.48 15.42 19.77
CA LYS A 105 -3.70 15.82 19.03
C LYS A 105 -5.00 15.76 19.85
N ARG A 106 -4.93 15.28 21.09
CA ARG A 106 -6.05 15.17 22.03
C ARG A 106 -5.81 15.97 23.31
N ASP A 107 -4.84 16.89 23.24
CA ASP A 107 -4.46 17.81 24.30
C ASP A 107 -4.12 17.09 25.61
N ILE A 108 -3.46 15.93 25.49
CA ILE A 108 -2.84 15.24 26.63
C ILE A 108 -1.47 15.89 26.89
N PRO A 109 -1.16 16.30 28.13
CA PRO A 109 0.18 16.81 28.49
C PRO A 109 1.30 15.82 28.12
N ASP A 110 2.41 16.34 27.59
CA ASP A 110 3.52 15.50 27.10
C ASP A 110 4.16 14.65 28.23
N ASP A 111 4.25 15.18 29.46
CA ASP A 111 4.76 14.47 30.63
C ASP A 111 3.90 13.24 31.00
N VAL A 112 2.57 13.41 31.00
CA VAL A 112 1.63 12.32 31.25
C VAL A 112 1.65 11.31 30.11
N ALA A 113 1.75 11.78 28.86
CA ALA A 113 1.87 10.90 27.70
C ALA A 113 3.14 10.06 27.79
N ASP A 114 4.28 10.66 28.13
CA ASP A 114 5.55 9.95 28.25
C ASP A 114 5.53 8.91 29.36
N GLU A 115 4.93 9.19 30.52
CA GLU A 115 4.77 8.21 31.59
C GLU A 115 3.95 6.99 31.13
N VAL A 116 2.81 7.23 30.48
CA VAL A 116 1.92 6.16 29.99
C VAL A 116 2.59 5.34 28.90
N LEU A 117 3.25 5.99 27.94
CA LEU A 117 3.94 5.31 26.84
C LEU A 117 5.14 4.50 27.34
N SER A 118 5.90 5.01 28.29
CA SER A 118 7.01 4.28 28.90
C SER A 118 6.50 3.04 29.62
N ARG A 119 5.39 3.15 30.37
CA ARG A 119 4.77 1.98 30.99
C ARG A 119 4.31 0.94 29.95
N PHE A 120 3.81 1.39 28.81
CA PHE A 120 3.35 0.50 27.73
C PHE A 120 4.52 -0.22 27.04
N GLU A 121 5.67 0.43 26.91
CA GLU A 121 6.92 -0.22 26.47
C GLU A 121 7.42 -1.24 27.49
N GLU A 122 7.44 -0.89 28.78
CA GLU A 122 7.86 -1.81 29.85
C GLU A 122 7.03 -3.10 29.88
N VAL A 123 5.72 -3.01 29.62
CA VAL A 123 4.84 -4.19 29.58
C VAL A 123 4.76 -4.84 28.18
N GLY A 124 5.52 -4.34 27.20
CA GLY A 124 5.61 -4.90 25.85
C GLY A 124 4.41 -4.64 24.95
N LEU A 125 3.53 -3.69 25.29
CA LEU A 125 2.42 -3.27 24.42
C LEU A 125 2.89 -2.40 23.26
N ILE A 126 3.97 -1.65 23.47
CA ILE A 126 4.68 -0.90 22.42
C ILE A 126 6.03 -1.57 22.26
N ASN A 127 6.36 -1.89 21.01
CA ASN A 127 7.67 -2.41 20.66
C ASN A 127 8.02 -1.91 19.26
N ASP A 128 8.83 -0.85 19.20
CA ASP A 128 9.24 -0.22 17.95
C ASP A 128 10.23 -1.09 17.16
N GLU A 129 11.01 -1.95 17.84
CA GLU A 129 11.92 -2.92 17.22
C GLU A 129 11.12 -4.00 16.47
N ALA A 130 10.19 -4.67 17.17
CA ALA A 130 9.30 -5.66 16.56
C ALA A 130 8.44 -5.05 15.44
N PHE A 131 8.04 -3.78 15.59
CA PHE A 131 7.37 -3.04 14.52
C PHE A 131 8.28 -2.89 13.29
N ALA A 132 9.55 -2.51 13.49
CA ALA A 132 10.51 -2.30 12.42
C ALA A 132 10.79 -3.60 11.66
N ASP A 133 11.03 -4.70 12.37
CA ASP A 133 11.29 -6.02 11.77
C ASP A 133 10.11 -6.51 10.94
N ALA A 134 8.90 -6.48 11.52
CA ALA A 134 7.69 -6.87 10.81
C ALA A 134 7.42 -5.99 9.58
N TRP A 135 7.79 -4.71 9.66
CA TRP A 135 7.67 -3.78 8.53
C TRP A 135 8.65 -4.10 7.41
N VAL A 136 9.92 -4.36 7.76
CA VAL A 136 10.97 -4.76 6.81
C VAL A 136 10.53 -6.02 6.07
N GLU A 137 10.17 -7.07 6.81
CA GLU A 137 9.73 -8.35 6.27
C GLU A 137 8.54 -8.18 5.30
N SER A 138 7.48 -7.52 5.78
CA SER A 138 6.26 -7.31 4.98
C SER A 138 6.52 -6.55 3.68
N ARG A 139 7.36 -5.52 3.72
CA ARG A 139 7.61 -4.62 2.58
C ARG A 139 8.65 -5.15 1.62
N HIS A 140 9.65 -5.87 2.13
CA HIS A 140 10.60 -6.58 1.30
C HIS A 140 9.87 -7.66 0.49
N HIS A 141 9.14 -8.57 1.14
CA HIS A 141 8.44 -9.65 0.44
C HIS A 141 7.25 -9.19 -0.39
N GLY A 142 6.43 -8.27 0.14
CA GLY A 142 5.22 -7.81 -0.56
C GLY A 142 5.48 -6.83 -1.70
N ARG A 143 6.48 -5.94 -1.56
CA ARG A 143 6.72 -4.84 -2.51
C ARG A 143 8.11 -4.87 -3.13
N GLY A 144 9.02 -5.73 -2.69
CA GLY A 144 10.40 -5.80 -3.17
C GLY A 144 11.17 -4.51 -2.91
N LEU A 145 10.94 -3.87 -1.75
CA LEU A 145 11.68 -2.67 -1.36
C LEU A 145 13.05 -3.05 -0.78
N ALA A 146 14.08 -2.30 -1.17
CA ALA A 146 15.43 -2.44 -0.65
C ALA A 146 15.63 -1.62 0.65
N ARG A 147 16.71 -1.89 1.38
CA ARG A 147 17.09 -1.24 2.66
C ARG A 147 16.89 0.27 2.66
N ARG A 148 17.35 0.99 1.62
CA ARG A 148 17.23 2.46 1.57
C ARG A 148 15.79 2.95 1.50
N ALA A 149 14.90 2.22 0.83
CA ALA A 149 13.49 2.56 0.78
C ALA A 149 12.80 2.21 2.10
N LEU A 150 13.12 1.04 2.67
CA LEU A 150 12.61 0.59 3.97
C LEU A 150 12.97 1.57 5.08
N ALA A 151 14.24 1.95 5.18
CA ALA A 151 14.72 2.93 6.16
C ALA A 151 13.99 4.28 6.02
N ARG A 152 13.72 4.75 4.80
CA ARG A 152 12.94 5.98 4.59
C ARG A 152 11.49 5.84 5.07
N GLU A 153 10.85 4.69 4.80
CA GLU A 153 9.48 4.43 5.28
C GLU A 153 9.44 4.37 6.81
N LEU A 154 10.38 3.68 7.46
CA LEU A 154 10.47 3.58 8.92
C LEU A 154 10.73 4.93 9.60
N ARG A 155 11.62 5.76 9.07
CA ARG A 155 11.82 7.14 9.56
C ARG A 155 10.53 7.96 9.49
N THR A 156 9.78 7.81 8.40
CA THR A 156 8.47 8.46 8.24
C THR A 156 7.46 7.95 9.28
N LYS A 157 7.58 6.68 9.70
CA LYS A 157 6.77 6.08 10.77
C LYS A 157 7.23 6.45 12.18
N GLY A 158 8.39 7.09 12.31
CA GLY A 158 8.89 7.58 13.59
C GLY A 158 9.72 6.59 14.39
N VAL A 159 10.21 5.53 13.77
CA VAL A 159 11.12 4.57 14.41
C VAL A 159 12.49 5.24 14.60
N ASP A 160 13.16 4.94 15.72
CA ASP A 160 14.50 5.42 16.01
C ASP A 160 15.53 4.94 14.97
N SER A 161 16.57 5.74 14.72
CA SER A 161 17.60 5.40 13.74
C SER A 161 18.36 4.11 14.06
N ALA A 162 18.63 3.82 15.34
CA ALA A 162 19.35 2.60 15.72
C ALA A 162 18.54 1.35 15.39
N LEU A 163 17.24 1.35 15.73
CA LEU A 163 16.31 0.26 15.41
C LEU A 163 16.12 0.10 13.90
N ILE A 164 16.13 1.21 13.15
CA ILE A 164 16.08 1.16 11.69
C ILE A 164 17.30 0.46 11.13
N ASP A 165 18.50 0.86 11.58
CA ASP A 165 19.76 0.32 11.09
C ASP A 165 19.90 -1.17 11.43
N GLU A 166 19.41 -1.59 12.60
CA GLU A 166 19.31 -2.99 12.99
C GLU A 166 18.35 -3.77 12.08
N ALA A 167 17.09 -3.32 11.97
CA ALA A 167 16.07 -4.02 11.19
C ALA A 167 16.43 -4.14 9.70
N VAL A 168 16.96 -3.08 9.08
CA VAL A 168 17.42 -3.14 7.67
C VAL A 168 18.80 -3.82 7.54
N GLY A 169 19.54 -3.94 8.64
CA GLY A 169 20.80 -4.68 8.72
C GLY A 169 20.58 -6.18 8.59
N GLN A 170 19.47 -6.71 9.12
CA GLN A 170 19.08 -8.12 9.04
C GLN A 170 18.80 -8.61 7.61
N LEU A 171 18.45 -7.72 6.68
CA LEU A 171 18.35 -8.07 5.28
C LEU A 171 19.73 -8.50 4.77
N ASP A 172 19.79 -9.61 4.05
CA ASP A 172 21.04 -10.06 3.43
C ASP A 172 21.26 -9.38 2.07
N ALA A 173 22.51 -9.09 1.70
CA ALA A 173 22.80 -8.41 0.43
C ALA A 173 22.45 -9.31 -0.77
N GLU A 174 22.67 -10.62 -0.62
CA GLU A 174 22.33 -11.67 -1.57
C GLU A 174 20.81 -11.78 -1.74
N GLN A 175 20.04 -11.67 -0.64
CA GLN A 175 18.57 -11.67 -0.67
C GLN A 175 18.02 -10.44 -1.40
N GLU A 176 18.60 -9.25 -1.14
CA GLU A 176 18.23 -8.04 -1.87
C GLU A 176 18.50 -8.20 -3.38
N GLU A 177 19.65 -8.74 -3.73
CA GLU A 177 20.02 -8.94 -5.13
C GLU A 177 19.13 -9.96 -5.85
N ALA A 178 18.81 -11.08 -5.19
CA ALA A 178 17.87 -12.07 -5.70
C ALA A 178 16.49 -11.44 -5.97
N THR A 179 15.99 -10.64 -5.02
CA THR A 179 14.72 -9.92 -5.17
C THR A 179 14.79 -8.90 -6.33
N ALA A 180 15.91 -8.22 -6.50
CA ALA A 180 16.11 -7.32 -7.64
C ALA A 180 16.03 -8.06 -8.99
N ARG A 181 16.67 -9.24 -9.09
CA ARG A 181 16.61 -10.09 -10.29
C ARG A 181 15.18 -10.52 -10.61
N GLU A 182 14.44 -10.98 -9.61
CA GLU A 182 13.03 -11.38 -9.81
C GLU A 182 12.16 -10.22 -10.31
N LEU A 183 12.34 -9.02 -9.73
CA LEU A 183 11.62 -7.83 -10.15
C LEU A 183 11.93 -7.45 -11.60
N VAL A 184 13.20 -7.55 -11.99
CA VAL A 184 13.64 -7.30 -13.36
C VAL A 184 13.07 -8.34 -14.30
N ALA A 185 13.22 -9.63 -14.02
CA ALA A 185 12.71 -10.73 -14.84
C ALA A 185 11.20 -10.59 -15.10
N ARG A 186 10.42 -10.27 -14.06
CA ARG A 186 8.97 -10.04 -14.16
C ARG A 186 8.64 -8.86 -15.07
N LYS A 187 9.46 -7.79 -15.04
CA LYS A 187 9.23 -6.59 -15.84
C LYS A 187 9.82 -6.68 -17.25
N LEU A 188 10.81 -7.54 -17.47
CA LEU A 188 11.61 -7.65 -18.69
C LEU A 188 10.73 -7.86 -19.92
N ARG A 189 9.79 -8.81 -19.83
CA ARG A 189 8.82 -9.14 -20.89
C ARG A 189 7.98 -7.94 -21.32
N SER A 190 7.61 -7.07 -20.38
CA SER A 190 6.81 -5.85 -20.65
C SER A 190 7.61 -4.72 -21.30
N THR A 191 8.91 -4.89 -21.49
CA THR A 191 9.81 -3.90 -22.12
C THR A 191 10.28 -4.33 -23.51
N ARG A 192 9.81 -5.46 -24.02
CA ARG A 192 10.09 -5.92 -25.39
C ARG A 192 9.59 -4.91 -26.42
N GLY A 193 10.32 -4.77 -27.53
CA GLY A 193 10.04 -3.78 -28.59
C GLY A 193 10.60 -2.37 -28.33
N LEU A 194 11.22 -2.13 -27.17
CA LEU A 194 11.98 -0.92 -26.91
C LEU A 194 13.47 -1.14 -27.23
N ASP A 195 14.18 -0.08 -27.60
CA ASP A 195 15.64 -0.11 -27.72
C ASP A 195 16.32 -0.38 -26.37
N ARG A 196 17.51 -0.98 -26.42
CA ARG A 196 18.27 -1.44 -25.25
C ARG A 196 18.46 -0.32 -24.20
N ASP A 197 18.76 0.89 -24.63
CA ASP A 197 18.98 2.03 -23.73
C ASP A 197 17.71 2.49 -23.02
N LYS A 198 16.57 2.48 -23.72
CA LYS A 198 15.25 2.74 -23.10
C LYS A 198 14.89 1.64 -22.10
N ARG A 199 15.17 0.37 -22.41
CA ARG A 199 14.93 -0.76 -21.49
C ARG A 199 15.76 -0.63 -20.24
N LEU A 200 17.07 -0.39 -20.39
CA LEU A 200 18.00 -0.17 -19.29
C LEU A 200 17.52 0.94 -18.35
N ARG A 201 17.22 2.14 -18.89
CA ARG A 201 16.73 3.28 -18.10
C ARG A 201 15.41 2.97 -17.38
N ARG A 202 14.49 2.27 -18.03
CA ARG A 202 13.18 1.94 -17.45
C ARG A 202 13.28 0.95 -16.28
N LEU A 203 14.10 -0.10 -16.44
CA LEU A 203 14.29 -1.13 -15.42
C LEU A 203 15.15 -0.61 -14.27
N ALA A 204 16.28 0.06 -14.56
CA ALA A 204 17.11 0.68 -13.54
C ALA A 204 16.35 1.75 -12.76
N GLY A 205 15.56 2.59 -13.44
CA GLY A 205 14.70 3.58 -12.77
C GLY A 205 13.60 2.94 -11.90
N MET A 206 13.09 1.76 -12.27
CA MET A 206 12.16 0.99 -11.44
C MET A 206 12.81 0.52 -10.14
N LEU A 207 14.03 -0.03 -10.22
CA LEU A 207 14.79 -0.46 -9.05
C LEU A 207 15.21 0.74 -8.18
N ALA A 208 15.64 1.86 -8.77
CA ALA A 208 15.99 3.07 -8.04
C ALA A 208 14.82 3.60 -7.19
N ARG A 209 13.59 3.59 -7.73
CA ARG A 209 12.39 3.96 -6.96
C ARG A 209 12.09 3.00 -5.81
N LYS A 210 12.49 1.74 -5.92
CA LYS A 210 12.42 0.74 -4.85
C LYS A 210 13.58 0.80 -3.86
N GLY A 211 14.55 1.69 -4.08
CA GLY A 211 15.65 1.96 -3.16
C GLY A 211 16.91 1.14 -3.39
N TYR A 212 17.00 0.38 -4.48
CA TYR A 212 18.21 -0.39 -4.76
C TYR A 212 19.39 0.53 -5.09
N PRO A 213 20.62 0.18 -4.67
CA PRO A 213 21.82 0.91 -5.05
C PRO A 213 21.98 0.94 -6.57
N GLU A 214 22.43 2.08 -7.11
CA GLU A 214 22.56 2.28 -8.55
C GLU A 214 23.47 1.24 -9.21
N GLY A 215 24.62 0.93 -8.62
CA GLY A 215 25.54 -0.07 -9.13
C GLY A 215 24.91 -1.46 -9.26
N MET A 216 24.16 -1.89 -8.24
CA MET A 216 23.43 -3.17 -8.26
C MET A 216 22.31 -3.14 -9.32
N ALA A 217 21.51 -2.08 -9.34
CA ALA A 217 20.40 -1.96 -10.29
C ALA A 217 20.87 -2.02 -11.75
N LEU A 218 21.94 -1.29 -12.09
CA LEU A 218 22.48 -1.30 -13.44
C LEU A 218 23.10 -2.65 -13.81
N ARG A 219 23.80 -3.29 -12.87
CA ARG A 219 24.41 -4.61 -13.09
C ARG A 219 23.33 -5.67 -13.35
N VAL A 220 22.37 -5.83 -12.45
CA VAL A 220 21.28 -6.81 -12.57
C VAL A 220 20.49 -6.62 -13.86
N VAL A 221 20.24 -5.37 -14.26
CA VAL A 221 19.51 -5.08 -15.51
C VAL A 221 20.36 -5.40 -16.75
N ARG A 222 21.67 -5.14 -16.74
CA ARG A 222 22.55 -5.49 -17.85
C ARG A 222 22.64 -7.01 -18.03
N GLU A 223 22.88 -7.74 -16.94
CA GLU A 223 22.90 -9.21 -16.91
C GLU A 223 21.59 -9.78 -17.49
N ALA A 224 20.43 -9.26 -17.06
CA ALA A 224 19.14 -9.75 -17.55
C ALA A 224 18.86 -9.44 -19.03
N LEU A 225 19.38 -8.31 -19.55
CA LEU A 225 19.22 -7.96 -20.97
C LEU A 225 20.17 -8.76 -21.87
N GLU A 226 21.34 -9.13 -21.36
CA GLU A 226 22.29 -10.00 -22.06
C GLU A 226 21.75 -11.42 -22.16
N GLN A 227 21.27 -11.98 -21.05
CA GLN A 227 20.64 -13.31 -21.02
C GLN A 227 19.43 -13.42 -21.96
N GLU A 228 18.54 -12.43 -22.00
CA GLU A 228 17.41 -12.47 -22.95
C GLU A 228 17.87 -12.36 -24.41
N GLY A 229 18.99 -11.68 -24.67
CA GLY A 229 19.60 -11.60 -26.00
C GLY A 229 20.16 -12.95 -26.45
N GLU A 230 20.92 -13.60 -25.57
CA GLU A 230 21.47 -14.96 -25.78
C GLU A 230 20.34 -15.99 -25.99
N ASP A 231 19.29 -15.96 -25.16
CA ASP A 231 18.11 -16.83 -25.31
C ASP A 231 17.39 -16.63 -26.66
N THR A 232 17.42 -15.41 -27.21
CA THR A 232 16.78 -15.11 -28.50
C THR A 232 17.65 -15.55 -29.68
N GLU A 233 18.98 -15.49 -29.54
CA GLU A 233 19.94 -15.92 -30.55
C GLU A 233 20.04 -17.46 -30.64
N ASP A 234 19.95 -18.17 -29.52
CA ASP A 234 19.99 -19.64 -29.45
C ASP A 234 18.78 -20.31 -30.11
N LEU A 235 17.60 -19.68 -30.04
CA LEU A 235 16.36 -20.15 -30.70
C LEU A 235 16.34 -19.88 -32.23
N GLY A 236 17.35 -19.19 -32.78
CA GLY A 236 17.43 -18.78 -34.18
C GLY A 236 18.06 -19.81 -35.14
N TYR A 237 18.54 -20.95 -34.65
CA TYR A 237 19.41 -21.86 -35.43
C TYR A 237 19.03 -23.36 -35.41
N GLU A 238 17.76 -23.72 -35.22
CA GLU A 238 17.26 -25.08 -35.52
C GLU A 238 16.24 -25.06 -36.65
N GLY A 239 16.70 -25.27 -37.89
CA GLY A 239 15.82 -25.67 -39.00
C GLY A 239 16.06 -24.94 -40.32
N LEU A 240 17.06 -25.40 -41.08
CA LEU A 240 17.05 -25.38 -42.54
C LEU A 240 16.94 -26.82 -43.05
#